data_AF-A0A1J5FWY3-F1
#
_entry.id   AF-A0A1J5FWY3-F1
#
_cell.length_a   1.000
_cell.length_b   1.000
_cell.length_c   1.000
_cell.angle_alpha   90.00
_cell.angle_beta   90.00
_cell.angle_gamma   90.00
#
_symmetry.space_group_name_H-M   'P 1'
#
loop_
_entity.id
_entity.type
_entity.pdbx_description
1 polymer ?
#
loop_
_entity_poly.entity_id
_entity_poly.type
_entity_poly.pdbx_seq_one_letter_code
_entity_poly.pdbx_strand_id
1 'polypeptide(L)'
;MTDPIIKGMGKEVFSLLMEPGIFSLEDFKRVFADVAHKNDIWHHKEKDQYNYFFRQTMKEVKSLIRTANRKKEKQQNTPKKEGKGKIQMPELDSARLRYNRELF
;
A
#
# COMPACT_ATOMS: atom_id res chain seq x y z
N MET A 1 -18.87 10.50 3.78
CA MET A 1 -17.59 11.22 3.95
C MET A 1 -16.84 10.57 5.10
N THR A 2 -15.56 10.22 4.94
CA THR A 2 -14.74 9.64 6.02
C THR A 2 -14.11 10.77 6.84
N ASP A 3 -14.17 10.70 8.17
CA ASP A 3 -13.59 11.72 9.04
C ASP A 3 -12.11 11.97 8.72
N PRO A 4 -11.68 13.25 8.73
CA PRO A 4 -10.30 13.62 8.46
C PRO A 4 -9.31 12.95 9.44
N ILE A 5 -9.75 12.70 10.67
CA ILE A 5 -8.98 11.97 11.70
C ILE A 5 -8.69 10.54 11.23
N ILE A 6 -9.71 9.81 10.77
CA ILE A 6 -9.57 8.43 10.27
C ILE A 6 -8.60 8.38 9.09
N LYS A 7 -8.68 9.34 8.18
CA LYS A 7 -7.75 9.43 7.04
C LYS A 7 -6.31 9.70 7.49
N GLY A 8 -6.12 10.56 8.49
CA GLY A 8 -4.83 10.83 9.10
C GLY A 8 -4.23 9.57 9.72
N MET A 9 -4.99 8.92 10.59
CA MET A 9 -4.60 7.66 11.23
C MET A 9 -4.29 6.56 10.21
N GLY A 10 -5.13 6.43 9.18
CA GLY A 10 -4.94 5.44 8.11
C GLY A 10 -3.62 5.59 7.38
N LYS A 11 -3.20 6.83 7.10
CA LYS A 11 -1.90 7.11 6.46
C LYS A 11 -0.72 6.82 7.39
N GLU A 12 -0.82 7.22 8.66
CA GLU A 12 0.25 7.01 9.64
C GLU A 12 0.45 5.51 9.91
N VAL A 13 -0.64 4.78 10.17
CA VAL A 13 -0.62 3.32 10.35
C VAL A 13 -0.10 2.63 9.09
N PHE A 14 -0.54 3.05 7.90
CA PHE A 14 -0.02 2.50 6.64
C PHE A 14 1.49 2.73 6.46
N SER A 15 2.00 3.92 6.79
CA SER A 15 3.43 4.22 6.68
C SER A 15 4.25 3.30 7.59
N LEU A 16 3.83 3.18 8.85
CA LEU A 16 4.52 2.38 9.87
C LEU A 16 4.48 0.87 9.56
N LEU A 17 3.40 0.37 8.94
CA LEU A 17 3.30 -1.02 8.53
C LEU A 17 4.10 -1.36 7.25
N MET A 18 4.42 -0.37 6.43
CA MET A 18 5.21 -0.58 5.21
C MET A 18 6.71 -0.60 5.47
N GLU A 19 7.19 -0.08 6.60
CA GLU A 19 8.63 0.01 6.93
C GLU A 19 9.32 -1.31 7.36
N PRO A 20 8.61 -2.40 7.70
CA PRO A 20 9.20 -3.74 7.71
C PRO A 20 8.70 -4.67 6.59
N GLY A 21 7.71 -4.25 5.80
CA GLY A 21 7.09 -5.08 4.76
C GLY A 21 6.30 -6.30 5.26
N ILE A 22 6.17 -6.47 6.58
CA ILE A 22 5.42 -7.55 7.23
C ILE A 22 4.09 -6.97 7.71
N PHE A 23 2.98 -7.49 7.18
CA PHE A 23 1.63 -7.05 7.50
C PHE A 23 0.88 -8.19 8.22
N SER A 24 0.95 -8.21 9.55
CA SER A 24 0.08 -9.07 10.36
C SER A 24 -1.03 -8.27 11.05
N LEU A 25 -2.09 -8.96 11.48
CA LEU A 25 -3.14 -8.34 12.28
C LEU A 25 -2.61 -7.85 13.64
N GLU A 26 -1.59 -8.50 14.19
CA GLU A 26 -0.96 -8.10 15.46
C GLU A 26 -0.14 -6.82 15.30
N ASP A 27 0.62 -6.69 14.20
CA ASP A 27 1.36 -5.47 13.90
C ASP A 27 0.41 -4.29 13.71
N PHE A 28 -0.69 -4.49 12.99
CA PHE A 28 -1.72 -3.47 12.85
C PHE A 28 -2.29 -3.04 14.21
N LYS A 29 -2.59 -3.99 15.11
CA LYS A 29 -3.12 -3.67 16.45
C LYS A 29 -2.13 -2.85 17.27
N ARG A 30 -0.84 -3.20 17.25
CA ARG A 30 0.21 -2.46 17.97
C ARG A 30 0.35 -1.04 17.44
N VAL A 31 0.55 -0.90 16.14
CA VAL A 31 0.71 0.40 15.47
C VAL A 31 -0.54 1.26 15.62
N PHE A 32 -1.74 0.67 15.49
CA PHE A 32 -2.99 1.39 15.70
C PHE A 32 -3.14 1.87 17.15
N ALA A 33 -2.76 1.05 18.14
CA ALA A 33 -2.81 1.46 19.54
C ALA A 33 -1.91 2.67 19.80
N ASP A 34 -0.68 2.68 19.26
CA ASP A 34 0.24 3.82 19.38
C ASP A 34 -0.34 5.09 18.74
N VAL A 35 -0.89 4.98 17.52
CA VAL A 35 -1.51 6.12 16.83
C VAL A 35 -2.78 6.59 17.55
N ALA A 36 -3.60 5.67 18.07
CA ALA A 36 -4.79 6.00 18.85
C ALA A 36 -4.43 6.73 20.15
N HIS A 37 -3.34 6.34 20.80
CA HIS A 37 -2.83 6.99 22.01
C HIS A 37 -2.34 8.41 21.70
N LYS A 38 -1.59 8.61 20.60
CA LYS A 38 -1.14 9.95 20.16
C LYS A 38 -2.30 10.91 19.84
N ASN A 39 -3.43 10.37 19.39
CA ASN A 39 -4.60 11.15 18.99
C ASN A 39 -5.67 11.26 20.11
N ASP A 40 -5.38 10.81 21.33
CA ASP A 40 -6.30 10.83 22.49
C ASP A 40 -7.60 10.03 22.28
N ILE A 41 -7.57 9.06 21.35
CA ILE A 41 -8.69 8.16 21.02
C ILE A 41 -8.71 6.97 22.00
N TRP A 42 -7.64 6.79 22.79
CA TRP A 42 -7.52 5.78 23.83
C TRP A 42 -8.30 6.18 25.10
N HIS A 43 -9.63 6.18 25.01
CA HIS A 43 -10.47 6.37 26.20
C HIS A 43 -11.12 5.03 26.58
N HIS A 44 -10.65 4.43 27.68
CA HIS A 44 -11.15 3.16 28.23
C HIS A 44 -12.66 3.14 28.53
N LYS A 45 -13.32 4.30 28.58
CA LYS A 45 -14.77 4.43 28.79
C LYS A 45 -15.60 4.27 27.51
N GLU A 46 -14.99 4.34 26.32
CA GLU A 46 -15.69 4.31 25.02
C GLU A 46 -15.14 3.23 24.09
N LYS A 47 -15.24 1.97 24.54
CA LYS A 47 -14.83 0.78 23.78
C LYS A 47 -15.42 0.74 22.35
N ASP A 48 -16.65 1.24 22.19
CA ASP A 48 -17.32 1.30 20.88
C ASP A 48 -16.71 2.33 19.95
N GLN A 49 -16.29 3.48 20.46
CA GLN A 49 -15.60 4.51 19.69
C GLN A 49 -14.22 4.01 19.24
N TYR A 50 -13.47 3.40 20.15
CA TYR A 50 -12.19 2.76 19.80
C TYR A 50 -12.35 1.70 18.71
N ASN A 51 -13.35 0.82 18.85
CA ASN A 51 -13.66 -0.20 17.85
C ASN A 51 -14.10 0.39 16.51
N TYR A 52 -14.83 1.51 16.54
CA TYR A 52 -15.21 2.25 15.35
C TYR A 52 -13.96 2.77 14.61
N PHE A 53 -13.08 3.50 15.29
CA PHE A 53 -11.84 4.00 14.70
C PHE A 53 -10.95 2.86 14.18
N PHE A 54 -10.83 1.76 14.94
CA PHE A 54 -10.07 0.59 14.52
C PHE A 54 -10.58 0.04 13.18
N ARG A 55 -11.90 -0.18 13.06
CA ARG A 55 -12.52 -0.72 11.84
C ARG A 55 -12.38 0.22 10.65
N GLN A 56 -12.54 1.53 10.86
CA GLN A 56 -12.45 2.50 9.77
C GLN A 56 -11.01 2.69 9.31
N THR A 57 -10.05 2.78 10.23
CA THR A 57 -8.61 2.85 9.91
C THR A 57 -8.16 1.60 9.17
N MET A 58 -8.63 0.41 9.56
CA MET A 58 -8.33 -0.83 8.83
C MET A 58 -8.86 -0.82 7.39
N LYS A 59 -10.07 -0.30 7.17
CA LYS A 59 -10.63 -0.15 5.81
C LYS A 59 -9.81 0.83 4.98
N GLU A 60 -9.38 1.95 5.56
CA GLU A 60 -8.55 2.95 4.89
C GLU A 60 -7.18 2.36 4.52
N VAL A 61 -6.51 1.67 5.45
CA VAL A 61 -5.23 0.99 5.20
C VAL A 61 -5.35 -0.04 4.08
N LYS A 62 -6.42 -0.86 4.06
CA LYS A 62 -6.68 -1.79 2.95
C LYS A 62 -6.86 -1.06 1.61
N SER A 63 -7.54 0.08 1.60
CA SER A 63 -7.71 0.92 0.42
C SER A 63 -6.38 1.49 -0.08
N LEU A 64 -5.52 1.93 0.84
CA LEU A 64 -4.17 2.44 0.55
C LEU A 64 -3.27 1.34 -0.03
N ILE A 65 -3.27 0.14 0.55
CA ILE A 65 -2.55 -1.02 0.01
C ILE A 65 -3.01 -1.34 -1.41
N ARG A 66 -4.33 -1.41 -1.65
CA ARG A 66 -4.89 -1.68 -2.98
C ARG A 66 -4.50 -0.59 -3.99
N THR A 67 -4.47 0.67 -3.56
CA THR A 67 -4.09 1.81 -4.42
C THR A 67 -2.59 1.80 -4.69
N ALA A 68 -1.75 1.50 -3.70
CA ALA A 68 -0.31 1.40 -3.83
C ALA A 68 0.09 0.26 -4.78
N ASN A 69 -0.57 -0.90 -4.68
CA ASN A 69 -0.37 -2.02 -5.61
C ASN A 69 -0.79 -1.65 -7.04
N ARG A 70 -1.95 -0.98 -7.21
CA ARG A 70 -2.37 -0.48 -8.52
C ARG A 70 -1.43 0.56 -9.13
N LYS A 71 -0.77 1.39 -8.30
CA LYS A 71 0.25 2.35 -8.77
C LYS A 71 1.53 1.64 -9.24
N LYS A 72 1.96 0.58 -8.55
CA LYS A 72 3.08 -0.26 -9.00
C LYS A 72 2.78 -0.93 -10.35
N GLU A 73 1.55 -1.42 -10.56
CA GLU A 73 1.11 -1.98 -11.85
C GLU A 73 1.12 -0.95 -12.98
N LYS A 74 0.75 0.32 -12.70
CA LYS A 74 0.77 1.40 -13.71
C LYS A 74 2.18 1.95 -13.98
N GLN A 75 3.07 1.97 -13.00
CA GLN A 75 4.46 2.43 -13.18
C GLN A 75 5.35 1.41 -13.90
N GLN A 76 5.01 0.12 -13.90
CA GLN A 76 5.67 -0.86 -14.79
C GLN A 76 5.17 -0.80 -16.24
N ASN A 77 4.09 -0.06 -16.53
CA ASN A 77 3.53 0.17 -17.86
C ASN A 77 3.51 1.66 -18.24
N THR A 78 4.57 2.40 -17.92
CA THR A 78 4.78 3.73 -18.51
C THR A 78 6.05 3.74 -19.36
N PRO A 79 5.93 3.77 -20.71
CA PRO A 79 7.08 3.94 -21.58
C PRO A 79 7.68 5.33 -21.34
N LYS A 80 9.01 5.36 -21.19
CA LYS A 80 9.77 6.60 -21.37
C LYS A 80 9.54 7.14 -22.79
N LYS A 81 9.60 8.47 -22.90
CA LYS A 81 9.70 9.33 -24.09
C LYS A 81 8.35 9.93 -24.53
N GLU A 82 8.14 11.24 -24.39
CA GLU A 82 8.75 12.31 -25.20
C GLU A 82 8.73 12.00 -26.70
N GLY A 83 7.99 12.81 -27.47
CA GLY A 83 8.18 12.92 -28.91
C GLY A 83 7.37 11.95 -29.77
N LYS A 84 6.64 12.54 -30.72
CA LYS A 84 5.96 11.92 -31.86
C LYS A 84 6.79 10.79 -32.50
N GLY A 85 6.24 9.59 -32.62
CA GLY A 85 6.86 8.53 -33.41
C GLY A 85 6.14 7.20 -33.26
N LYS A 86 5.80 6.57 -34.39
CA LYS A 86 5.05 5.31 -34.54
C LYS A 86 5.58 4.21 -33.61
N ILE A 87 4.68 3.48 -32.93
CA ILE A 87 5.02 2.30 -32.12
C ILE A 87 5.53 1.21 -33.09
N GLN A 88 6.84 0.94 -33.07
CA GLN A 88 7.44 -0.25 -33.68
C GLN A 88 7.45 -1.38 -32.63
N MET A 89 6.97 -2.57 -33.03
CA MET A 89 7.14 -3.79 -32.25
C MET A 89 8.65 -4.07 -32.08
N PRO A 90 9.15 -4.36 -30.86
CA PRO A 90 10.47 -4.93 -30.73
C PRO A 90 10.46 -6.35 -31.28
N GLU A 91 11.27 -6.62 -32.31
CA GLU A 91 11.57 -7.99 -32.74
C GLU A 91 12.16 -8.76 -31.55
N LEU A 92 11.55 -9.90 -31.23
CA LEU A 92 12.12 -10.84 -30.26
C LEU A 92 13.42 -11.39 -30.85
N ASP A 93 14.55 -10.96 -30.28
CA ASP A 93 15.85 -11.53 -30.58
C ASP A 93 15.92 -12.99 -30.09
N SER A 94 15.85 -13.91 -31.05
CA SER A 94 15.96 -15.36 -30.86
C SER A 94 17.24 -15.81 -30.13
N ALA A 95 18.31 -15.00 -30.15
CA ALA A 95 19.57 -15.34 -29.49
C ALA A 95 19.43 -15.31 -27.96
N ARG A 96 18.57 -14.41 -27.44
CA ARG A 96 18.37 -14.22 -26.00
C ARG A 96 17.59 -15.37 -25.34
N LEU A 97 16.82 -16.11 -26.13
CA LEU A 97 16.08 -17.30 -25.69
C LEU A 97 16.98 -18.53 -25.45
N ARG A 98 18.19 -18.58 -26.04
CA ARG A 98 19.08 -19.75 -25.90
C ARG A 98 19.84 -19.76 -24.57
N TYR A 99 20.22 -18.58 -24.05
CA TYR A 99 21.05 -18.48 -22.84
C TYR A 99 20.35 -18.98 -21.57
N ASN A 100 19.02 -18.86 -21.48
CA ASN A 100 18.28 -19.30 -20.29
C ASN A 100 17.99 -20.81 -20.24
N ARG A 101 18.36 -21.57 -21.28
CA ARG A 101 18.09 -23.01 -21.35
C ARG A 101 19.25 -23.89 -20.90
N GLU A 102 20.44 -23.32 -20.68
CA GLU A 102 21.63 -24.06 -20.20
C GLU A 102 21.94 -23.84 -18.71
N LEU A 103 21.07 -23.11 -17.98
CA LEU A 103 21.23 -22.83 -16.54
C LEU A 103 20.25 -23.61 -15.63
N PHE A 104 19.46 -24.54 -16.19
CA PHE A 104 18.57 -25.43 -15.42
C PHE A 104 18.59 -26.85 -15.98
#